data_AF-W8X019-F1
#
_entry.id   AF-W8X019-F1
#
_cell.length_a   1.000
_cell.length_b   1.000
_cell.length_c   1.000
_cell.angle_alpha   90.00
_cell.angle_beta   90.00
_cell.angle_gamma   90.00
#
_symmetry.space_group_name_H-M   'P 1'
#
loop_
_entity.id
_entity.type
_entity.pdbx_description
1 polymer ?
#
loop_
_entity_poly.entity_id
_entity_poly.type
_entity_poly.pdbx_seq_one_letter_code
_entity_poly.pdbx_strand_id
1 'polypeptide(L)'
;MDMDMSSDTSTDTSRDTDTGPTDTGTDGGVAALHRLIRPVTDFIGAQPLDAALGERLNRRFPADGPLYAQVLDLCRAGLREGWICPREHGGIRYGRVIPPDQALGGFSVDIVLMKDIAGPRHRHPLGEIDLILPVSGPSGPARFDGHPAGWLVYGPDSVHRPTVSSGEAFVLYLLPQGQIDFH
;
A
#
# COMPACT_ATOMS: atom_id res chain seq x y z
N MET A 1 74.46 30.04 -24.33
CA MET A 1 74.81 29.40 -23.06
C MET A 1 73.90 29.88 -21.94
N ASP A 2 72.68 29.36 -21.77
CA ASP A 2 71.78 28.68 -22.72
C ASP A 2 70.34 28.76 -22.19
N MET A 3 69.38 28.35 -23.02
CA MET A 3 67.98 28.15 -22.63
C MET A 3 67.84 27.10 -21.51
N ASP A 4 66.78 27.21 -20.71
CA ASP A 4 65.81 26.10 -20.67
C ASP A 4 64.39 26.58 -20.33
N MET A 5 63.37 25.86 -20.82
CA MET A 5 61.97 25.92 -20.40
C MET A 5 61.54 24.55 -19.89
N SER A 6 60.67 24.47 -18.88
CA SER A 6 59.61 23.45 -18.81
C SER A 6 58.64 23.67 -17.63
N SER A 7 57.35 23.48 -17.95
CA SER A 7 56.23 22.86 -17.19
C SER A 7 56.54 22.22 -15.81
N ASP A 8 55.63 22.07 -14.84
CA ASP A 8 54.16 21.87 -14.88
C ASP A 8 53.57 22.11 -13.44
N THR A 9 52.29 21.98 -13.04
CA THR A 9 51.01 21.50 -13.63
C THR A 9 49.83 22.30 -13.03
N SER A 10 48.64 22.30 -13.67
CA SER A 10 47.36 22.75 -13.07
C SER A 10 46.79 21.78 -12.02
N THR A 11 46.07 22.28 -11.02
CA THR A 11 44.77 21.66 -10.63
C THR A 11 43.87 22.62 -9.84
N ASP A 12 42.72 22.95 -10.45
CA ASP A 12 41.51 23.40 -9.75
C ASP A 12 40.86 22.18 -9.07
N THR A 13 40.18 22.38 -7.94
CA THR A 13 39.24 21.38 -7.39
C THR A 13 38.16 22.07 -6.56
N SER A 14 37.24 22.76 -7.23
CA SER A 14 35.90 22.97 -6.68
C SER A 14 35.33 21.64 -6.17
N ARG A 15 34.80 21.63 -4.94
CA ARG A 15 34.04 20.49 -4.40
C ARG A 15 32.56 20.78 -4.58
N ASP A 16 32.01 20.35 -5.71
CA ASP A 16 30.56 20.16 -5.82
C ASP A 16 30.13 19.04 -4.88
N THR A 17 29.29 19.38 -3.90
CA THR A 17 28.54 18.38 -3.13
C THR A 17 27.33 17.96 -3.96
N ASP A 18 27.53 16.97 -4.84
CA ASP A 18 26.46 16.33 -5.59
C ASP A 18 25.50 15.57 -4.65
N THR A 19 24.44 16.26 -4.21
CA THR A 19 23.24 15.60 -3.69
C THR A 19 22.40 15.15 -4.86
N GLY A 20 22.80 14.03 -5.47
CA GLY A 20 22.05 13.38 -6.56
C GLY A 20 20.59 13.11 -6.18
N PRO A 21 19.68 13.03 -7.17
CA PRO A 21 18.25 12.89 -6.91
C PRO A 21 17.98 11.58 -6.17
N THR A 22 17.21 11.67 -5.08
CA THR A 22 16.59 10.47 -4.50
C THR A 22 15.67 9.86 -5.56
N ASP A 23 15.75 8.54 -5.73
CA ASP A 23 14.89 7.81 -6.65
C ASP A 23 13.45 7.80 -6.13
N THR A 24 12.70 8.84 -6.50
CA THR A 24 11.28 9.03 -6.23
C THR A 24 10.41 8.47 -7.36
N GLY A 25 10.91 7.49 -8.12
CA GLY A 25 10.12 6.75 -9.08
C GLY A 25 9.17 5.73 -8.41
N THR A 26 8.43 5.00 -9.25
CA THR A 26 7.59 3.84 -8.88
C THR A 26 8.25 2.94 -7.84
N ASP A 27 9.53 2.60 -8.03
CA ASP A 27 10.27 1.65 -7.20
C ASP A 27 10.48 2.19 -5.77
N GLY A 28 10.70 3.50 -5.62
CA GLY A 28 10.79 4.17 -4.33
C GLY A 28 9.48 4.13 -3.53
N GLY A 29 8.34 4.33 -4.22
CA GLY A 29 7.00 4.26 -3.63
C GLY A 29 6.62 2.85 -3.17
N VAL A 30 6.85 1.84 -4.04
CA VAL A 30 6.61 0.43 -3.72
C VAL A 30 7.51 -0.02 -2.55
N ALA A 31 8.80 0.35 -2.55
CA ALA A 31 9.71 0.03 -1.46
C ALA A 31 9.33 0.70 -0.13
N ALA A 32 8.76 1.92 -0.18
CA ALA A 32 8.23 2.59 1.01
C ALA A 32 7.01 1.85 1.58
N LEU A 33 6.06 1.45 0.73
CA LEU A 33 4.88 0.67 1.14
C LEU A 33 5.29 -0.67 1.76
N HIS A 34 6.21 -1.40 1.12
CA HIS A 34 6.73 -2.67 1.65
C HIS A 34 7.31 -2.50 3.07
N ARG A 35 8.10 -1.44 3.31
CA ARG A 35 8.67 -1.17 4.64
C ARG A 35 7.61 -0.84 5.70
N LEU A 36 6.53 -0.14 5.33
CA LEU A 36 5.43 0.17 6.25
C LEU A 36 4.54 -1.03 6.58
N ILE A 37 4.31 -1.92 5.61
CA ILE A 37 3.44 -3.10 5.79
C ILE A 37 4.15 -4.23 6.54
N ARG A 38 5.48 -4.36 6.41
CA ARG A 38 6.24 -5.44 7.05
C ARG A 38 6.02 -5.59 8.56
N PRO A 39 6.02 -4.53 9.40
CA PRO A 39 5.66 -4.64 10.82
C PRO A 39 4.23 -5.17 11.08
N VAL A 40 3.30 -5.00 10.14
CA VAL A 40 1.93 -5.53 10.24
C VAL A 40 1.94 -7.03 9.93
N THR A 41 2.59 -7.47 8.87
CA THR A 41 2.68 -8.90 8.51
C THR A 41 3.54 -9.70 9.48
N ASP A 42 4.63 -9.11 10.00
CA ASP A 42 5.41 -9.65 11.13
C ASP A 42 4.53 -9.83 12.39
N PHE A 43 3.60 -8.90 12.65
CA PHE A 43 2.64 -9.01 13.76
C PHE A 43 1.54 -10.04 13.51
N ILE A 44 1.05 -10.17 12.27
CA ILE A 44 0.07 -11.20 11.89
C ILE A 44 0.68 -12.60 12.08
N GLY A 45 1.86 -12.85 11.50
CA GLY A 45 2.56 -14.13 11.61
C GLY A 45 1.68 -15.31 11.22
N ALA A 46 1.66 -16.36 12.04
CA ALA A 46 0.87 -17.57 11.84
C ALA A 46 -0.51 -17.55 12.56
N GLN A 47 -1.04 -16.37 12.90
CA GLN A 47 -2.34 -16.27 13.57
C GLN A 47 -3.50 -16.62 12.61
N PRO A 48 -4.62 -17.18 13.12
CA PRO A 48 -5.83 -17.32 12.33
C PRO A 48 -6.32 -15.97 11.80
N LEU A 49 -6.75 -15.95 10.53
CA LEU A 49 -7.48 -14.82 9.95
C LEU A 49 -8.92 -14.87 10.43
N ASP A 50 -9.20 -14.13 11.50
CA ASP A 50 -10.51 -14.04 12.14
C ASP A 50 -10.80 -12.61 12.66
N ALA A 51 -12.02 -12.39 13.12
CA ALA A 51 -12.43 -11.11 13.71
C ALA A 51 -11.55 -10.71 14.92
N ALA A 52 -11.04 -11.67 15.69
CA ALA A 52 -10.17 -11.40 16.82
C ALA A 52 -8.78 -10.92 16.38
N LEU A 53 -8.26 -11.37 15.23
CA LEU A 53 -7.08 -10.78 14.58
C LEU A 53 -7.37 -9.34 14.15
N GLY A 54 -8.54 -9.08 13.56
CA GLY A 54 -8.99 -7.73 13.23
C GLY A 54 -9.01 -6.79 14.44
N GLU A 55 -9.53 -7.24 15.59
CA GLU A 55 -9.43 -6.48 16.83
C GLU A 55 -7.99 -6.25 17.30
N ARG A 56 -7.12 -7.27 17.22
CA ARG A 56 -5.71 -7.17 17.63
C ARG A 56 -4.95 -6.19 16.72
N LEU A 57 -5.22 -6.19 15.42
CA LEU A 57 -4.70 -5.23 14.46
C LEU A 57 -5.16 -3.81 14.77
N ASN A 58 -6.47 -3.59 14.98
CA ASN A 58 -7.00 -2.28 15.36
C ASN A 58 -6.44 -1.75 16.69
N ARG A 59 -6.12 -2.61 17.66
CA ARG A 59 -5.43 -2.20 18.90
C ARG A 59 -3.94 -1.89 18.68
N ARG A 60 -3.26 -2.61 17.78
CA ARG A 60 -1.80 -2.50 17.57
C ARG A 60 -1.40 -1.43 16.57
N PHE A 61 -2.25 -1.17 15.58
CA PHE A 61 -2.07 -0.24 14.47
C PHE A 61 -3.40 0.50 14.20
N PRO A 62 -3.84 1.38 15.13
CA PRO A 62 -5.16 2.00 15.08
C PRO A 62 -5.29 3.01 13.92
N ALA A 63 -6.54 3.36 13.58
CA ALA A 63 -6.87 4.25 12.48
C ALA A 63 -6.49 5.74 12.69
N ASP A 64 -6.15 6.12 13.92
CA ASP A 64 -5.54 7.41 14.28
C ASP A 64 -4.01 7.31 14.46
N GLY A 65 -3.43 6.14 14.19
CA GLY A 65 -2.02 5.84 14.40
C GLY A 65 -1.09 6.29 13.27
N PRO A 66 0.22 6.41 13.55
CA PRO A 66 1.19 6.92 12.58
C PRO A 66 1.40 6.00 11.37
N LEU A 67 1.21 4.68 11.51
CA LEU A 67 1.28 3.75 10.37
C LEU A 67 0.12 3.99 9.40
N TYR A 68 -1.11 4.12 9.92
CA TYR A 68 -2.31 4.38 9.13
C TYR A 68 -2.15 5.68 8.31
N ALA A 69 -1.71 6.76 8.96
CA ALA A 69 -1.49 8.05 8.28
C ALA A 69 -0.47 7.94 7.14
N GLN A 70 0.67 7.29 7.37
CA GLN A 70 1.71 7.09 6.35
C GLN A 70 1.23 6.22 5.18
N VAL A 71 0.43 5.19 5.43
CA VAL A 71 -0.14 4.36 4.34
C VAL A 71 -1.15 5.18 3.53
N LEU A 72 -2.04 5.96 4.15
CA LEU A 72 -2.97 6.84 3.45
C LEU A 72 -2.25 7.88 2.57
N ASP A 73 -1.18 8.48 3.06
CA ASP A 73 -0.41 9.45 2.29
C ASP A 73 0.40 8.79 1.15
N LEU A 74 0.91 7.56 1.33
CA LEU A 74 1.46 6.78 0.22
C LEU A 74 0.39 6.42 -0.82
N CYS A 75 -0.83 6.05 -0.42
CA CYS A 75 -1.93 5.80 -1.37
C CYS A 75 -2.25 7.06 -2.18
N ARG A 76 -2.29 8.23 -1.55
CA ARG A 76 -2.50 9.52 -2.23
C ARG A 76 -1.37 9.86 -3.20
N ALA A 77 -0.11 9.67 -2.77
CA ALA A 77 1.06 9.88 -3.62
C ALA A 77 1.08 8.92 -4.82
N GLY A 78 0.87 7.62 -4.57
CA GLY A 78 0.89 6.59 -5.60
C GLY A 78 -0.24 6.68 -6.61
N LEU A 79 -1.41 7.20 -6.22
CA LEU A 79 -2.48 7.51 -7.18
C LEU A 79 -2.11 8.70 -8.07
N ARG A 80 -1.48 9.74 -7.50
CA ARG A 80 -1.00 10.92 -8.24
C ARG A 80 0.15 10.57 -9.19
N GLU A 81 1.01 9.63 -8.79
CA GLU A 81 2.21 9.21 -9.54
C GLU A 81 1.95 8.02 -10.49
N GLY A 82 0.80 7.36 -10.37
CA GLY A 82 0.36 6.29 -11.25
C GLY A 82 0.96 4.89 -10.96
N TRP A 83 1.62 4.70 -9.82
CA TRP A 83 2.19 3.39 -9.43
C TRP A 83 1.25 2.50 -8.62
N ILE A 84 0.08 2.99 -8.20
CA ILE A 84 -1.03 2.17 -7.69
C ILE A 84 -2.24 2.24 -8.61
N CYS A 85 -3.15 1.28 -8.47
CA CYS A 85 -4.42 1.25 -9.19
C CYS A 85 -4.34 1.46 -10.73
N PRO A 86 -3.41 0.80 -11.47
CA PRO A 86 -3.20 1.03 -12.91
C PRO A 86 -4.31 0.44 -13.80
N ARG A 87 -5.29 -0.27 -13.22
CA ARG A 87 -6.45 -0.83 -13.93
C ARG A 87 -7.73 -0.19 -13.42
N GLU A 88 -8.67 0.07 -14.32
CA GLU A 88 -10.01 0.53 -13.99
C GLU A 88 -11.05 -0.34 -14.69
N HIS A 89 -12.06 -0.81 -13.96
CA HIS A 89 -13.20 -1.53 -14.54
C HIS A 89 -14.46 -1.28 -13.69
N GLY A 90 -15.59 -1.00 -14.35
CA GLY A 90 -16.86 -0.77 -13.66
C GLY A 90 -16.85 0.39 -12.66
N GLY A 91 -15.98 1.40 -12.83
CA GLY A 91 -15.81 2.51 -11.89
C GLY A 91 -14.94 2.21 -10.67
N ILE A 92 -14.32 1.02 -10.60
CA ILE A 92 -13.37 0.62 -9.56
C ILE A 92 -11.97 0.66 -10.13
N ARG A 93 -11.03 1.31 -9.42
CA ARG A 93 -9.60 1.32 -9.78
C ARG A 93 -8.82 0.37 -8.87
N TYR A 94 -7.93 -0.45 -9.40
CA TYR A 94 -7.31 -1.53 -8.63
C TYR A 94 -5.96 -2.01 -9.18
N GLY A 95 -5.08 -2.48 -8.29
CA GLY A 95 -3.74 -2.95 -8.65
C GLY A 95 -3.09 -3.79 -7.57
N ARG A 96 -2.41 -4.88 -7.98
CA ARG A 96 -1.41 -5.53 -7.15
C ARG A 96 -0.16 -4.67 -7.16
N VAL A 97 0.20 -4.13 -6.00
CA VAL A 97 1.37 -3.24 -5.84
C VAL A 97 2.61 -4.06 -5.46
N ILE A 98 2.43 -5.08 -4.61
CA ILE A 98 3.49 -6.02 -4.22
C ILE A 98 2.97 -7.44 -4.50
N PRO A 99 3.67 -8.28 -5.29
CA PRO A 99 3.32 -9.69 -5.48
C PRO A 99 3.45 -10.48 -4.16
N PRO A 100 3.00 -11.75 -4.08
CA PRO A 100 3.19 -12.57 -2.90
C PRO A 100 4.67 -12.63 -2.46
N ASP A 101 4.99 -12.01 -1.33
CA ASP A 101 6.38 -11.76 -0.92
C ASP A 101 6.71 -12.48 0.40
N GLN A 102 7.82 -13.22 0.43
CA GLN A 102 8.26 -13.97 1.62
C GLN A 102 8.69 -13.05 2.78
N ALA A 103 9.25 -11.88 2.51
CA ALA A 103 9.59 -10.87 3.52
C ALA A 103 8.35 -10.19 4.13
N LEU A 104 7.18 -10.37 3.50
CA LEU A 104 5.85 -10.04 4.02
C LEU A 104 5.05 -11.26 4.49
N GLY A 105 5.68 -12.44 4.69
CA GLY A 105 5.00 -13.64 5.18
C GLY A 105 4.16 -14.37 4.12
N GLY A 106 4.40 -14.13 2.83
CA GLY A 106 3.68 -14.74 1.71
C GLY A 106 2.43 -13.98 1.29
N PHE A 107 2.12 -12.83 1.91
CA PHE A 107 1.03 -11.94 1.48
C PHE A 107 1.41 -11.19 0.21
N SER A 108 0.45 -10.96 -0.70
CA SER A 108 0.52 -9.85 -1.65
C SER A 108 -0.07 -8.59 -1.04
N VAL A 109 0.27 -7.44 -1.60
CA VAL A 109 -0.38 -6.16 -1.28
C VAL A 109 -1.09 -5.66 -2.52
N ASP A 110 -2.41 -5.64 -2.48
CA ASP A 110 -3.27 -5.06 -3.50
C ASP A 110 -3.88 -3.77 -2.95
N ILE A 111 -4.06 -2.75 -3.79
CA ILE A 111 -4.77 -1.51 -3.43
C ILE A 111 -5.91 -1.31 -4.42
N VAL A 112 -7.07 -0.97 -3.87
CA VAL A 112 -8.30 -0.66 -4.59
C VAL A 112 -8.77 0.72 -4.17
N LEU A 113 -9.26 1.52 -5.11
CA LEU A 113 -9.95 2.79 -4.88
C LEU A 113 -11.39 2.65 -5.39
N MET A 114 -12.34 2.89 -4.48
CA MET A 114 -13.77 2.72 -4.73
C MET A 114 -14.53 3.93 -4.18
N LYS A 115 -15.64 4.28 -4.83
CA LYS A 115 -16.50 5.40 -4.45
C LYS A 115 -17.97 5.04 -4.64
N ASP A 116 -18.73 5.00 -3.55
CA ASP A 116 -20.18 4.74 -3.51
C ASP A 116 -20.63 3.61 -4.45
N ILE A 117 -19.94 2.46 -4.41
CA ILE A 117 -20.07 1.37 -5.36
C ILE A 117 -19.82 0.00 -4.73
N ALA A 118 -20.54 -1.01 -5.22
CA ALA A 118 -20.35 -2.42 -4.91
C ALA A 118 -19.66 -3.15 -6.08
N GLY A 119 -18.60 -3.89 -5.77
CA GLY A 119 -17.82 -4.66 -6.73
C GLY A 119 -18.40 -6.04 -7.08
N PRO A 120 -17.69 -6.79 -7.96
CA PRO A 120 -18.06 -8.16 -8.30
C PRO A 120 -17.93 -9.08 -7.07
N ARG A 121 -18.85 -10.05 -6.98
CA ARG A 121 -18.79 -11.09 -5.95
C ARG A 121 -17.57 -11.99 -6.20
N HIS A 122 -16.82 -12.29 -5.15
CA HIS A 122 -15.68 -13.20 -5.21
C HIS A 122 -15.45 -13.88 -3.87
N ARG A 123 -14.67 -14.96 -3.88
CA ARG A 123 -14.26 -15.75 -2.70
C ARG A 123 -12.77 -15.53 -2.42
N HIS A 124 -12.40 -15.57 -1.13
CA HIS A 124 -11.01 -15.57 -0.68
C HIS A 124 -10.61 -16.94 -0.12
N PRO A 125 -9.91 -17.79 -0.89
CA PRO A 125 -9.63 -19.18 -0.48
C PRO A 125 -8.84 -19.28 0.83
N LEU A 126 -7.96 -18.31 1.09
CA LEU A 126 -7.07 -18.28 2.26
C LEU A 126 -7.42 -17.15 3.24
N GLY A 127 -8.48 -16.39 2.99
CA GLY A 127 -8.87 -15.19 3.73
C GLY A 127 -8.28 -13.89 3.17
N GLU A 128 -8.72 -12.77 3.74
CA GLU A 128 -8.34 -11.41 3.37
C GLU A 128 -8.19 -10.56 4.64
N ILE A 129 -7.25 -9.63 4.65
CA ILE A 129 -7.08 -8.62 5.69
C ILE A 129 -7.08 -7.25 5.02
N ASP A 130 -8.08 -6.44 5.33
CA ASP A 130 -8.27 -5.10 4.76
C ASP A 130 -7.75 -4.02 5.71
N LEU A 131 -7.15 -2.98 5.13
CA LEU A 131 -7.02 -1.68 5.76
C LEU A 131 -7.91 -0.68 5.03
N ILE A 132 -8.97 -0.24 5.70
CA ILE A 132 -9.98 0.68 5.19
C ILE A 132 -9.47 2.11 5.40
N LEU A 133 -9.28 2.85 4.31
CA LEU A 133 -8.66 4.18 4.28
C LEU A 133 -9.60 5.22 3.62
N PRO A 134 -10.60 5.77 4.35
CA PRO A 134 -11.52 6.78 3.80
C PRO A 134 -10.78 8.05 3.36
N VAL A 135 -11.08 8.50 2.15
CA VAL A 135 -10.46 9.69 1.52
C VAL A 135 -11.35 10.91 1.70
N SER A 136 -12.64 10.79 1.38
CA SER A 136 -13.64 11.84 1.50
C SER A 136 -15.06 11.25 1.51
N GLY A 137 -16.05 12.02 1.96
CA GLY A 137 -17.46 11.62 1.87
C GLY A 137 -18.41 12.79 2.13
N PRO A 138 -19.57 12.87 1.43
CA PRO A 138 -20.48 14.01 1.53
C PRO A 138 -21.32 14.03 2.82
N SER A 139 -21.29 12.95 3.62
CA SER A 139 -22.16 12.77 4.79
C SER A 139 -21.45 12.13 5.99
N GLY A 140 -20.12 12.02 5.93
CA GLY A 140 -19.29 11.31 6.91
C GLY A 140 -18.10 10.63 6.24
N PRO A 141 -17.22 9.94 7.00
CA PRO A 141 -16.20 9.09 6.41
C PRO A 141 -16.84 7.90 5.68
N ALA A 142 -16.28 7.54 4.53
CA ALA A 142 -16.66 6.36 3.78
C ALA A 142 -16.51 5.07 4.60
N ARG A 143 -17.29 4.05 4.26
CA ARG A 143 -17.31 2.73 4.89
C ARG A 143 -17.12 1.63 3.86
N PHE A 144 -16.32 0.62 4.18
CA PHE A 144 -16.14 -0.59 3.39
C PHE A 144 -16.89 -1.75 4.05
N ASP A 145 -17.81 -2.39 3.34
CA ASP A 145 -18.71 -3.45 3.83
C ASP A 145 -19.42 -3.09 5.16
N GLY A 146 -19.70 -1.79 5.34
CA GLY A 146 -20.30 -1.20 6.54
C GLY A 146 -19.31 -0.82 7.65
N HIS A 147 -18.07 -1.27 7.58
CA HIS A 147 -17.01 -0.97 8.55
C HIS A 147 -16.37 0.41 8.32
N PRO A 148 -16.00 1.14 9.40
CA PRO A 148 -15.32 2.44 9.31
C PRO A 148 -13.83 2.27 9.00
N ALA A 149 -13.08 3.36 9.02
CA ALA A 149 -11.62 3.36 9.00
C ALA A 149 -11.01 2.38 10.03
N GLY A 150 -9.98 1.63 9.61
CA GLY A 150 -9.31 0.62 10.44
C GLY A 150 -9.17 -0.72 9.71
N TRP A 151 -8.90 -1.77 10.49
CA TRP A 151 -8.69 -3.13 9.96
C TRP A 151 -9.98 -3.95 9.96
N LEU A 152 -10.21 -4.67 8.86
CA LEU A 152 -11.22 -5.72 8.75
C LEU A 152 -10.52 -7.03 8.35
N VAL A 153 -11.06 -8.16 8.78
CA VAL A 153 -10.46 -9.48 8.51
C VAL A 153 -11.55 -10.46 8.15
N TYR A 154 -11.41 -11.06 6.97
CA TYR A 154 -12.21 -12.16 6.49
C TYR A 154 -11.41 -13.46 6.57
N GLY A 155 -11.99 -14.48 7.20
CA GLY A 155 -11.38 -15.80 7.25
C GLY A 155 -11.35 -16.53 5.91
N PRO A 156 -10.68 -17.69 5.83
CA PRO A 156 -10.70 -18.56 4.67
C PRO A 156 -12.13 -18.91 4.21
N ASP A 157 -12.28 -19.11 2.90
CA ASP A 157 -13.56 -19.39 2.23
C ASP A 157 -14.63 -18.29 2.34
N SER A 158 -14.29 -17.11 2.85
CA SER A 158 -15.18 -15.96 2.88
C SER A 158 -15.59 -15.52 1.46
N VAL A 159 -16.81 -14.97 1.35
CA VAL A 159 -17.37 -14.51 0.09
C VAL A 159 -18.13 -13.21 0.31
N HIS A 160 -17.77 -12.16 -0.40
CA HIS A 160 -18.44 -10.86 -0.30
C HIS A 160 -18.60 -10.18 -1.67
N ARG A 161 -19.27 -9.02 -1.65
CA ARG A 161 -19.24 -8.02 -2.71
C ARG A 161 -18.61 -6.78 -2.08
N PRO A 162 -17.32 -6.48 -2.32
CA PRO A 162 -16.65 -5.36 -1.67
C PRO A 162 -17.42 -4.08 -1.98
N THR A 163 -17.84 -3.35 -0.96
CA THR A 163 -18.77 -2.23 -1.12
C THR A 163 -18.27 -1.03 -0.34
N VAL A 164 -17.85 0.03 -1.05
CA VAL A 164 -17.63 1.34 -0.44
C VAL A 164 -18.90 2.16 -0.51
N SER A 165 -19.26 2.80 0.61
CA SER A 165 -20.45 3.63 0.75
C SER A 165 -20.18 4.89 1.57
N SER A 166 -21.03 5.91 1.41
CA SER A 166 -20.93 7.23 2.06
C SER A 166 -19.69 8.03 1.65
N GLY A 167 -19.13 7.76 0.47
CA GLY A 167 -17.97 8.47 -0.08
C GLY A 167 -16.98 7.57 -0.82
N GLU A 168 -15.71 7.98 -0.76
CA GLU A 168 -14.57 7.36 -1.43
C GLU A 168 -13.53 6.86 -0.41
N ALA A 169 -12.99 5.66 -0.64
CA ALA A 169 -11.95 5.07 0.18
C ALA A 169 -10.93 4.33 -0.69
N PHE A 170 -9.66 4.40 -0.29
CA PHE A 170 -8.75 3.32 -0.61
C PHE A 170 -9.05 2.13 0.31
N VAL A 171 -8.86 0.93 -0.19
CA VAL A 171 -8.80 -0.28 0.63
C VAL A 171 -7.54 -1.03 0.20
N LEU A 172 -6.67 -1.30 1.15
CA LEU A 172 -5.46 -2.09 0.96
C LEU A 172 -5.75 -3.51 1.43
N TYR A 173 -5.54 -4.49 0.56
CA TYR A 173 -5.74 -5.91 0.86
C TYR A 173 -4.38 -6.58 1.09
N LEU A 174 -4.27 -7.30 2.21
CA LEU A 174 -3.23 -8.31 2.41
C LEU A 174 -3.86 -9.68 2.13
N LEU A 175 -3.45 -10.28 1.01
CA LEU A 175 -4.00 -11.56 0.53
C LEU A 175 -2.94 -12.67 0.66
N PRO A 176 -3.16 -13.74 1.45
CA PRO A 176 -2.23 -14.85 1.53
C PRO A 176 -2.05 -15.48 0.14
N GLN A 177 -0.80 -15.57 -0.32
CA GLN A 177 -0.43 -16.02 -1.68
C GLN A 177 -1.10 -15.23 -2.82
N GLY A 178 -1.74 -14.09 -2.53
CA GLY A 178 -2.44 -13.27 -3.50
C GLY A 178 -3.64 -13.94 -4.19
N GLN A 179 -4.29 -14.92 -3.55
CA GLN A 179 -5.40 -15.67 -4.13
C GLN A 179 -6.75 -14.94 -4.00
N ILE A 180 -7.49 -14.84 -5.11
CA ILE A 180 -8.89 -14.40 -5.18
C ILE A 180 -9.59 -15.25 -6.23
N ASP A 181 -10.74 -15.83 -5.89
CA ASP A 181 -11.55 -16.66 -6.78
C ASP A 181 -12.81 -15.89 -7.24
N PHE A 182 -12.85 -15.51 -8.52
CA PHE A 182 -14.03 -14.90 -9.13
C PHE A 182 -15.01 -15.97 -9.64
N HIS A 183 -16.31 -15.75 -9.44
CA HIS A 183 -17.39 -16.72 -9.71
C HIS A 183 -18.64 -16.02 -10.30
#